data_AF-A0AAV3IBZ4-F1
#
_entry.id   AF-A0AAV3IBZ4-F1
#
_cell.length_a   1.000
_cell.length_b   1.000
_cell.length_c   1.000
_cell.angle_alpha   90.00
_cell.angle_beta   90.00
_cell.angle_gamma   90.00
#
_symmetry.space_group_name_H-M   'P 1'
#
loop_
_entity.id
_entity.type
_entity.pdbx_description
1 polymer ?
#
loop_
_entity_poly.entity_id
_entity_poly.type
_entity_poly.pdbx_seq_one_letter_code
_entity_poly.pdbx_strand_id
1 'polypeptide(L)' 'MPVRVIRWEPETQRVIYLREGYEHECFSPLEQFRRKFREIEVGHEH' A
#
# COMPACT_ATOMS: atom_id res chain seq x y z
N MET A 1 11.37 2.10 -0.04
CA MET A 1 10.78 1.01 0.78
C MET A 1 9.53 0.51 0.08
N PRO A 2 9.47 -0.78 -0.31
CA PRO A 2 8.23 -1.38 -0.80
C PRO A 2 7.17 -1.39 0.30
N VAL A 3 5.90 -1.33 -0.10
CA VAL A 3 4.75 -1.41 0.80
C VAL A 3 3.78 -2.47 0.30
N ARG A 4 3.18 -3.19 1.23
CA ARG A 4 2.18 -4.21 0.91
C ARG A 4 0.80 -3.69 1.26
N VAL A 5 -0.05 -3.53 0.24
CA VAL A 5 -1.46 -3.18 0.44
C VAL A 5 -2.16 -4.35 1.10
N ILE A 6 -2.84 -4.08 2.22
CA ILE A 6 -3.61 -5.10 2.96
C ILE A 6 -5.09 -4.96 2.64
N ARG A 7 -5.60 -3.71 2.59
CA ARG A 7 -7.01 -3.41 2.43
C ARG A 7 -7.21 -2.08 1.71
N TRP A 8 -8.27 -2.00 0.92
CA TRP A 8 -8.79 -0.75 0.37
C TRP A 8 -10.22 -0.52 0.87
N GLU A 9 -10.49 0.71 1.30
CA GLU A 9 -11.80 1.17 1.79
C GLU A 9 -12.43 2.10 0.74
N PRO A 10 -13.44 1.63 -0.02
CA PRO A 10 -14.06 2.43 -1.09
C PRO A 10 -14.85 3.62 -0.55
N GLU A 11 -15.51 3.47 0.60
CA GLU A 11 -16.37 4.51 1.20
C GLU A 11 -15.59 5.77 1.58
N THR A 12 -14.36 5.59 2.07
CA THR A 12 -13.49 6.69 2.49
C THR A 12 -12.34 6.95 1.51
N GLN A 13 -12.27 6.17 0.42
CA GLN A 13 -11.19 6.16 -0.56
C GLN A 13 -9.80 6.06 0.08
N ARG A 14 -9.62 5.16 1.05
CA ARG A 14 -8.36 4.96 1.76
C ARG A 14 -7.73 3.61 1.43
N VAL A 15 -6.40 3.60 1.37
CA VAL A 15 -5.58 2.40 1.22
C VAL A 15 -4.85 2.17 2.52
N ILE A 16 -4.97 0.97 3.07
CA ILE A 16 -4.25 0.49 4.24
C ILE A 16 -3.13 -0.43 3.76
N TYR A 17 -1.91 -0.16 4.19
CA TYR A 17 -0.71 -0.86 3.77
C TYR A 17 0.28 -1.01 4.92
N LEU A 18 1.08 -2.07 4.86
CA LEU A 18 2.22 -2.27 5.74
C LEU A 18 3.51 -1.86 5.04
N ARG A 19 4.46 -1.41 5.86
CA ARG A 19 5.83 -1.17 5.44
C ARG A 19 6.70 -2.26 6.03
N GLU A 20 7.73 -2.66 5.29
CA GLU A 20 8.70 -3.62 5.80
C GLU A 20 9.41 -3.05 7.04
N GLY A 21 9.50 -3.86 8.11
CA GLY A 21 10.10 -3.44 9.38
C GLY A 21 9.25 -2.48 10.23
N TYR A 22 7.98 -2.27 9.89
CA TYR A 22 7.06 -1.45 10.68
C TYR A 22 5.83 -2.25 11.08
N GLU A 23 5.62 -2.39 12.40
CA GLU A 23 4.57 -3.25 12.97
C GLU A 23 3.16 -2.68 12.78
N HIS A 24 3.03 -1.35 12.70
CA HIS A 24 1.72 -0.71 12.63
C HIS A 24 1.23 -0.52 11.19
N GLU A 25 -0.07 -0.71 11.01
CA GLU A 25 -0.75 -0.43 9.76
C GLU A 25 -0.69 1.08 9.44
N CYS A 26 -0.38 1.41 8.19
CA CYS A 26 -0.43 2.77 7.68
C CYS A 26 -1.63 2.92 6.76
N PHE A 27 -2.25 4.11 6.75
CA PHE A 27 -3.33 4.42 5.83
C PHE A 27 -3.05 5.73 5.09
N SER A 28 -3.51 5.81 3.84
CA SER A 28 -3.42 7.03 3.03
C SER A 28 -4.58 7.10 2.03
N PRO A 29 -5.04 8.30 1.63
CA PRO A 29 -6.02 8.42 0.55
C PRO A 29 -5.51 7.76 -0.73
N LEU A 30 -6.39 7.08 -1.47
CA LEU A 30 -6.07 6.33 -2.69
C LEU A 30 -5.32 7.18 -3.72
N GLU A 31 -5.75 8.42 -3.93
CA GLU A 31 -5.09 9.33 -4.87
C GLU A 31 -3.65 9.64 -4.44
N GLN A 32 -3.44 9.94 -3.16
CA GLN A 32 -2.11 10.20 -2.63
C GLN A 32 -1.23 8.93 -2.67
N PHE A 33 -1.82 7.78 -2.37
CA PHE A 33 -1.12 6.50 -2.42
C PHE A 33 -0.63 6.22 -3.84
N ARG A 34 -1.50 6.35 -4.85
CA ARG A 34 -1.15 6.15 -6.27
C ARG A 34 -0.14 7.17 -6.81
N ARG A 35 -0.08 8.38 -6.24
CA ARG A 35 0.94 9.39 -6.58
C ARG A 35 2.30 9.09 -5.93
N LYS A 36 2.31 8.58 -4.70
CA LYS A 36 3.53 8.32 -3.92
C LYS A 36 4.14 6.95 -4.22
N PHE A 37 3.32 5.98 -4.57
CA PHE A 37 3.72 4.60 -4.80
C PHE A 37 3.35 4.19 -6.22
N ARG A 38 4.32 3.60 -6.92
CA ARG A 38 4.10 2.93 -8.20
C ARG A 38 3.86 1.46 -7.93
N GLU A 39 2.91 0.87 -8.63
CA GLU A 39 2.74 -0.58 -8.63
C GLU A 39 4.03 -1.24 -9.15
N ILE A 40 4.56 -2.15 -8.36
CA ILE A 40 5.67 -3.02 -8.75
C ILE A 40 5.11 -4.44 -8.77
N GLU A 41 5.24 -5.11 -9.91
CA GLU A 41 5.04 -6.55 -9.95
C GLU A 41 6.19 -7.17 -9.16
N VAL A 42 5.90 -7.69 -7.97
CA VAL A 42 6.86 -8.54 -7.28
C VAL A 42 6.86 -9.84 -8.05
N GLY A 43 7.72 -9.92 -9.07
CA GLY A 43 7.96 -11.14 -9.81
C GLY A 43 8.25 -12.25 -8.79
N HIS A 44 7.34 -13.21 -8.71
CA HIS A 44 7.53 -14.45 -7.98
C HIS A 44 8.58 -15.23 -8.78
N GLU A 45 9.86 -14.94 -8.56
CA GLU A 45 10.93 -15.77 -9.08
C GLU A 45 11.09 -16.99 -8.15
N HIS A 46 11.15 -18.14 -8.82
CA HIS A 46 10.98 -19.52 -8.36
C HIS A 46 12.11 -19.98 -7.43
#